data_AF-D6WWX3-F1
#
_entry.id   AF-D6WWX3-F1
#
_cell.length_a   1.000
_cell.length_b   1.000
_cell.length_c   1.000
_cell.angle_alpha   90.00
_cell.angle_beta   90.00
_cell.angle_gamma   90.00
#
_symmetry.space_group_name_H-M   'P 1'
#
loop_
_entity.id
_entity.type
_entity.pdbx_description
1 polymer ?
#
loop_
_entity_poly.entity_id
_entity_poly.type
_entity_poly.pdbx_seq_one_letter_code
_entity_poly.pdbx_strand_id
1 'polypeptide(L)'
;MLLKWSSVIEFNLFLLKWIGLWPGEDYQLNMYSFYGFSVIILILCGHTLSTGLTLILDSGDIDTFTETMFILNIEFMTAWKALNFALNRKKFMQLLDAIDKTTFQPRNGKQVTLVLRNIDGWKVMFKMFGISLGLSFIFTGLLPIFSKTYKDRKLPMEAWYPFDSTKSPFYQLCYVYQMAAVAVAVMVILNVDTLVAAMNICIGLQCDLLCDNLRNLHTNTSKMQVFIYCWFGNEVIVKSSKIPYALFESDWTQDSLEMKKNMIVFILRTQKTLKITVCHVFDLSLPTFLTILKTGWSYFAFMNRVTSPH
;
A
#
# COMPACT_ATOMS: atom_id res chain seq x y z
N MET A 1 20.69 1.10 -2.15
CA MET A 1 19.83 2.27 -2.39
C MET A 1 18.44 1.89 -1.92
N LEU A 2 17.90 2.57 -0.90
CA LEU A 2 16.52 2.33 -0.43
C LEU A 2 15.58 2.97 -1.44
N LEU A 3 14.68 2.17 -2.01
CA LEU A 3 13.67 2.69 -2.92
C LEU A 3 12.54 3.30 -2.08
N LYS A 4 12.34 4.62 -2.23
CA LYS A 4 11.27 5.35 -1.56
C LYS A 4 10.02 5.40 -2.43
N TRP A 5 8.97 4.70 -2.03
CA TRP A 5 7.68 4.69 -2.72
C TRP A 5 6.98 6.04 -2.66
N SER A 6 7.22 6.80 -1.59
CA SER A 6 6.79 8.20 -1.46
C SER A 6 7.21 9.09 -2.64
N SER A 7 8.42 8.88 -3.20
CA SER A 7 8.89 9.63 -4.38
C SER A 7 8.18 9.26 -5.68
N VAL A 8 7.61 8.05 -5.76
CA VAL A 8 6.90 7.59 -6.96
C VAL A 8 5.57 8.34 -7.09
N ILE A 9 4.86 8.51 -5.98
CA ILE A 9 3.54 9.15 -5.94
C ILE A 9 3.59 10.65 -5.63
N GLU A 10 4.76 11.26 -5.52
CA GLU A 10 4.94 12.66 -5.09
C GLU A 10 4.13 13.65 -5.93
N PHE A 11 4.08 13.45 -7.24
CA PHE A 11 3.27 14.28 -8.14
C PHE A 11 1.77 14.17 -7.87
N ASN A 12 1.27 12.99 -7.48
CA ASN A 12 -0.13 12.83 -7.06
C ASN A 12 -0.42 13.61 -5.78
N LEU A 13 0.48 13.51 -4.81
CA LEU A 13 0.35 14.23 -3.55
C LEU A 13 0.39 15.75 -3.76
N PHE A 14 1.21 16.22 -4.70
CA PHE A 14 1.24 17.62 -5.11
C PHE A 14 -0.10 18.11 -5.69
N LEU A 15 -0.72 17.34 -6.59
CA LEU A 15 -2.02 17.70 -7.16
C LEU A 15 -3.14 17.66 -6.11
N LEU A 16 -3.15 16.66 -5.23
CA LEU A 16 -4.11 16.59 -4.12
C LEU A 16 -3.93 17.75 -3.13
N LYS A 17 -2.69 18.23 -2.92
CA LYS A 17 -2.42 19.44 -2.14
C LYS A 17 -3.10 20.66 -2.77
N TRP A 18 -3.00 20.81 -4.09
CA TRP A 18 -3.63 21.93 -4.82
C TRP A 18 -5.16 21.96 -4.67
N ILE A 19 -5.82 20.81 -4.70
CA ILE A 19 -7.29 20.70 -4.60
C ILE A 19 -7.78 20.89 -3.16
N GLY A 20 -6.89 20.81 -2.16
CA GLY A 20 -7.27 20.90 -0.74
C GLY A 20 -7.57 19.54 -0.09
N LEU A 21 -7.35 18.43 -0.79
CA LEU A 21 -7.59 17.07 -0.29
C LEU A 21 -6.41 16.49 0.51
N TRP A 22 -5.24 17.17 0.50
CA TRP A 22 -4.03 16.70 1.16
C TRP A 22 -3.41 17.75 2.11
N PRO A 23 -3.87 17.81 3.36
CA PRO A 23 -3.38 18.78 4.36
C PRO A 23 -1.99 18.47 4.94
N GLY A 24 -1.35 17.34 4.55
CA GLY A 24 -0.10 16.86 5.14
C GLY A 24 -0.31 15.90 6.31
N GLU A 25 0.78 15.55 7.00
CA GLU A 25 0.80 14.59 8.12
C GLU A 25 0.07 15.12 9.35
N ASP A 26 0.24 16.40 9.67
CA ASP A 26 -0.41 17.08 10.79
C ASP A 26 -1.66 17.84 10.34
N TYR A 27 -2.79 17.14 10.28
CA TYR A 27 -4.07 17.78 10.02
C TYR A 27 -4.45 18.72 11.18
N GLN A 28 -4.38 20.02 10.92
CA GLN A 28 -4.92 21.06 11.79
C GLN A 28 -6.03 21.82 11.06
N LEU A 29 -7.02 22.30 11.82
CA LEU A 29 -8.03 23.23 11.34
C LEU A 29 -7.36 24.60 11.09
N ASN A 30 -6.77 24.74 9.91
CA ASN A 30 -6.04 25.93 9.47
C ASN A 30 -6.69 26.48 8.18
N MET A 31 -6.16 27.60 7.67
CA MET A 31 -6.65 28.23 6.44
C MET A 31 -6.66 27.28 5.23
N TYR A 32 -5.74 26.32 5.19
CA TYR A 32 -5.69 25.31 4.14
C TYR A 32 -6.86 24.32 4.24
N SER A 33 -7.17 23.83 5.43
CA SER A 33 -8.32 22.95 5.68
C SER A 33 -9.65 23.65 5.36
N PHE A 34 -9.75 24.95 5.66
CA PHE A 34 -10.90 25.77 5.27
C PHE A 34 -11.00 25.93 3.75
N TYR A 35 -9.88 26.22 3.08
CA TYR A 35 -9.82 26.27 1.61
C TYR A 35 -10.28 24.96 0.97
N GLY A 36 -9.72 23.81 1.39
CA GLY A 36 -10.09 22.52 0.82
C GLY A 36 -11.55 22.14 1.05
N PHE A 37 -12.08 22.42 2.24
CA PHE A 37 -13.51 22.26 2.53
C PHE A 37 -14.38 23.15 1.65
N SER A 38 -13.98 24.41 1.47
CA SER A 38 -14.67 25.38 0.62
C SER A 38 -14.66 24.97 -0.85
N VAL A 39 -13.54 24.48 -1.37
CA VAL A 39 -13.43 23.96 -2.75
C VAL A 39 -14.34 22.76 -2.94
N ILE A 40 -14.30 21.76 -2.06
CA ILE A 40 -15.15 20.57 -2.19
C ILE A 40 -16.63 20.92 -2.09
N ILE A 41 -17.02 21.77 -1.13
CA ILE A 41 -18.44 22.09 -0.92
C ILE A 41 -18.97 23.03 -1.98
N LEU A 42 -18.28 24.14 -2.27
CA LEU A 42 -18.82 25.18 -3.15
C LEU A 42 -18.71 24.77 -4.62
N ILE A 43 -17.65 24.07 -5.00
CA ILE A 43 -17.38 23.75 -6.40
C ILE A 43 -17.96 22.37 -6.76
N LEU A 44 -17.63 21.31 -6.02
CA LEU A 44 -18.16 19.97 -6.33
C LEU A 44 -19.62 19.82 -5.88
N CYS A 45 -19.92 19.97 -4.58
CA CYS A 45 -21.28 19.74 -4.09
C CYS A 45 -22.29 20.79 -4.60
N GLY A 46 -21.85 22.04 -4.77
CA GLY A 46 -22.69 23.10 -5.37
C GLY A 46 -23.12 22.79 -6.80
N HIS A 47 -22.20 22.27 -7.62
CA HIS A 47 -22.51 21.90 -8.99
C HIS A 47 -23.45 20.69 -9.03
N THR A 48 -23.20 19.68 -8.20
CA THR A 48 -24.08 18.51 -8.07
C THR A 48 -25.49 18.88 -7.62
N LEU A 49 -25.61 19.83 -6.69
CA LEU A 49 -26.91 20.33 -6.25
C LEU A 49 -27.64 21.03 -7.40
N SER A 50 -26.95 21.90 -8.14
CA SER A 50 -27.53 22.65 -9.27
C SER A 50 -28.01 21.71 -10.39
N THR A 51 -27.19 20.73 -10.77
CA THR A 51 -27.55 19.69 -11.74
C THR A 51 -28.69 18.80 -11.24
N GLY A 52 -28.71 18.47 -9.94
CA GLY A 52 -29.76 17.66 -9.32
C GLY A 52 -31.10 18.38 -9.25
N LEU A 53 -31.07 19.69 -9.01
CA LEU A 53 -32.26 20.54 -9.05
C LEU A 53 -32.86 20.63 -10.45
N THR A 54 -32.04 20.67 -11.51
CA THR A 54 -32.54 20.60 -12.90
C THR A 54 -33.46 19.41 -13.07
N LEU A 55 -33.00 18.22 -12.68
CA LEU A 55 -33.75 16.98 -12.84
C LEU A 55 -35.09 16.97 -12.08
N ILE A 56 -35.14 17.58 -10.89
CA ILE A 56 -36.34 17.64 -10.05
C ILE A 56 -37.35 18.66 -10.59
N LEU A 57 -36.85 19.79 -11.09
CA LEU A 57 -37.69 20.94 -11.47
C LEU A 57 -38.10 20.92 -12.94
N ASP A 58 -37.26 20.39 -13.82
CA ASP A 58 -37.49 20.32 -15.26
C ASP A 58 -36.69 19.15 -15.85
N SER A 59 -37.30 17.96 -15.91
CA SER A 59 -36.62 16.75 -16.40
C SER A 59 -36.38 16.75 -17.91
N GLY A 60 -36.79 17.79 -18.65
CA GLY A 60 -36.62 17.88 -20.09
C GLY A 60 -37.15 16.67 -20.85
N ASP A 61 -36.55 16.38 -22.00
CA ASP A 61 -36.73 15.16 -22.76
C ASP A 61 -35.87 14.00 -22.23
N ILE A 62 -36.13 12.78 -22.72
CA ILE A 62 -35.47 11.56 -22.21
C ILE A 62 -33.94 11.59 -22.41
N ASP A 63 -33.48 12.28 -23.45
CA ASP A 63 -32.06 12.46 -23.76
C ASP A 63 -31.40 13.36 -22.71
N THR A 64 -31.98 14.54 -22.45
CA THR A 64 -31.50 15.46 -21.39
C THR A 64 -31.54 14.80 -20.01
N PHE A 65 -32.59 14.05 -19.71
CA PHE A 65 -32.71 13.30 -18.46
C PHE A 65 -31.56 12.30 -18.28
N THR A 66 -31.29 11.51 -19.32
CA THR A 66 -30.26 10.45 -19.27
C THR A 66 -28.86 11.04 -19.14
N GLU A 67 -28.57 12.12 -19.87
CA GLU A 67 -27.30 12.85 -19.78
C GLU A 67 -27.11 13.46 -18.37
N THR A 68 -28.14 14.12 -17.84
CA THR A 68 -28.11 14.72 -16.50
C THR A 68 -27.91 13.67 -15.41
N MET A 69 -28.58 12.52 -15.52
CA MET A 69 -28.39 11.39 -14.60
C MET A 69 -26.97 10.83 -14.64
N PHE A 70 -26.38 10.71 -15.82
CA PHE A 70 -25.02 10.24 -15.97
C PHE A 70 -24.01 11.20 -15.33
N ILE A 71 -24.18 12.51 -15.52
CA ILE A 71 -23.36 13.54 -14.87
C ILE A 71 -23.49 13.46 -13.35
N LEU A 72 -24.72 13.38 -12.83
CA LEU A 72 -24.96 13.25 -11.38
C LEU A 72 -24.31 12.00 -10.79
N ASN A 73 -24.34 10.88 -11.51
CA ASN A 73 -23.67 9.65 -11.07
C ASN A 73 -22.15 9.84 -10.96
N ILE A 74 -21.52 10.45 -11.97
CA ILE A 74 -20.08 10.72 -11.96
C ILE A 74 -19.72 11.63 -10.78
N GLU A 75 -20.48 12.69 -10.55
CA GLU A 75 -20.21 13.64 -9.49
C GLU A 75 -20.42 13.04 -8.10
N PHE A 76 -21.49 12.28 -7.92
CA PHE A 76 -21.73 11.55 -6.68
C PHE A 76 -20.59 10.58 -6.36
N MET A 77 -20.15 9.79 -7.36
CA MET A 77 -19.03 8.87 -7.20
C MET A 77 -17.72 9.61 -6.90
N THR A 78 -17.51 10.78 -7.50
CA THR A 78 -16.32 11.62 -7.27
C THR A 78 -16.32 12.19 -5.85
N ALA A 79 -17.46 12.72 -5.37
CA ALA A 79 -17.62 13.19 -4.00
C ALA A 79 -17.44 12.05 -2.98
N TRP A 80 -18.01 10.88 -3.26
CA TRP A 80 -17.85 9.68 -2.44
C TRP A 80 -16.38 9.23 -2.35
N LYS A 81 -15.65 9.21 -3.48
CA LYS A 81 -14.22 8.90 -3.52
C LYS A 81 -13.40 9.91 -2.72
N ALA A 82 -13.65 11.21 -2.89
CA ALA A 82 -12.99 12.27 -2.13
C ALA A 82 -13.19 12.11 -0.62
N LEU A 83 -14.42 11.84 -0.18
CA LEU A 83 -14.75 11.59 1.23
C LEU A 83 -14.02 10.34 1.75
N ASN A 84 -14.10 9.23 1.04
CA ASN A 84 -13.44 7.99 1.46
C ASN A 84 -11.92 8.15 1.57
N PHE A 85 -11.32 8.85 0.62
CA PHE A 85 -9.90 9.19 0.67
C PHE A 85 -9.58 10.05 1.89
N ALA A 86 -10.34 11.11 2.12
CA ALA A 86 -10.15 12.00 3.27
C ALA A 86 -10.27 11.26 4.61
N LEU A 87 -11.25 10.36 4.75
CA LEU A 87 -11.47 9.56 5.96
C LEU A 87 -10.37 8.50 6.19
N ASN A 88 -9.89 7.86 5.12
CA ASN A 88 -8.90 6.78 5.22
C ASN A 88 -7.44 7.23 5.04
N ARG A 89 -7.18 8.53 4.82
CA ARG A 89 -5.83 9.06 4.55
C ARG A 89 -4.75 8.62 5.53
N LYS A 90 -5.06 8.54 6.83
CA LYS A 90 -4.08 8.13 7.85
C LYS A 90 -3.62 6.69 7.65
N LYS A 91 -4.55 5.80 7.33
CA LYS A 91 -4.24 4.39 7.01
C LYS A 91 -3.40 4.29 5.74
N PHE A 92 -3.72 5.12 4.74
CA PHE A 92 -2.95 5.20 3.50
C PHE A 92 -1.48 5.62 3.76
N MET A 93 -1.26 6.64 4.59
CA MET A 93 0.08 7.06 4.99
C MET A 93 0.84 5.97 5.75
N GLN A 94 0.20 5.34 6.73
CA GLN A 94 0.79 4.22 7.47
C GLN A 94 1.21 3.07 6.55
N LEU A 95 0.46 2.82 5.48
CA LEU A 95 0.78 1.78 4.52
C LEU A 95 1.98 2.17 3.63
N LEU A 96 2.06 3.43 3.19
CA LEU A 96 3.23 3.94 2.47
C LEU A 96 4.50 3.84 3.32
N ASP A 97 4.43 4.29 4.57
CA ASP A 97 5.54 4.19 5.52
C ASP A 97 5.93 2.75 5.80
N ALA A 98 4.96 1.83 5.86
CA ALA A 98 5.22 0.42 6.05
C ALA A 98 6.02 -0.18 4.88
N ILE A 99 5.69 0.17 3.63
CA ILE A 99 6.38 -0.34 2.44
C ILE A 99 7.81 0.22 2.33
N ASP A 100 8.06 1.43 2.82
CA ASP A 100 9.40 2.02 2.86
C ASP A 100 10.33 1.36 3.91
N LYS A 101 9.82 0.48 4.80
CA LYS A 101 10.65 -0.27 5.76
C LYS A 101 11.57 -1.27 5.08
N THR A 102 12.76 -1.45 5.67
CA THR A 102 13.82 -2.35 5.19
C THR A 102 13.36 -3.79 4.95
N THR A 103 12.38 -4.28 5.70
CA THR A 103 11.80 -5.62 5.55
C THR A 103 11.19 -5.86 4.16
N PHE A 104 10.59 -4.81 3.56
CA PHE A 104 9.86 -4.87 2.29
C PHE A 104 10.67 -4.37 1.09
N GLN A 105 11.96 -4.10 1.30
CA GLN A 105 12.88 -3.64 0.26
C GLN A 105 13.46 -4.85 -0.51
N PRO A 106 13.71 -4.68 -1.83
CA PRO A 106 14.30 -5.74 -2.65
C PRO A 106 15.72 -6.09 -2.17
N ARG A 107 16.06 -7.38 -2.17
CA ARG A 107 17.32 -7.92 -1.63
C ARG A 107 18.35 -8.30 -2.68
N ASN A 108 17.94 -8.44 -3.94
CA ASN A 108 18.82 -8.86 -5.03
C ASN A 108 18.50 -8.09 -6.32
N GLY A 109 19.41 -8.14 -7.30
CA GLY A 109 19.27 -7.39 -8.56
C GLY A 109 17.99 -7.73 -9.33
N LYS A 110 17.56 -9.00 -9.31
CA LYS A 110 16.31 -9.45 -9.95
C LYS A 110 15.09 -8.77 -9.33
N GLN A 111 15.01 -8.73 -8.00
CA GLN A 111 13.95 -8.05 -7.27
C GLN A 111 13.97 -6.53 -7.55
N VAL A 112 15.15 -5.91 -7.60
CA VAL A 112 15.27 -4.48 -7.97
C VAL A 112 14.70 -4.22 -9.37
N THR A 113 15.08 -5.03 -10.37
CA THR A 113 14.56 -4.88 -11.74
C THR A 113 13.04 -5.09 -11.81
N LEU A 114 12.50 -6.06 -11.06
CA LEU A 114 11.05 -6.29 -10.98
C LEU A 114 10.31 -5.06 -10.43
N VAL A 115 10.84 -4.46 -9.37
CA VAL A 115 10.27 -3.27 -8.73
C VAL A 115 10.30 -2.09 -9.70
N LEU A 116 11.45 -1.80 -10.33
CA LEU A 116 11.60 -0.70 -11.27
C LEU A 116 10.66 -0.84 -12.48
N ARG A 117 10.54 -2.04 -13.05
CA ARG A 117 9.62 -2.32 -14.17
C ARG A 117 8.16 -2.00 -13.81
N ASN A 118 7.72 -2.35 -12.60
CA ASN A 118 6.37 -2.05 -12.14
C ASN A 118 6.16 -0.55 -11.89
N ILE A 119 7.17 0.14 -11.37
CA ILE A 119 7.14 1.60 -11.19
C ILE A 119 7.04 2.31 -12.54
N ASP A 120 7.82 1.88 -13.53
CA ASP A 120 7.75 2.44 -14.88
C ASP A 120 6.39 2.17 -15.53
N GLY A 121 5.85 0.95 -15.35
CA GLY A 121 4.48 0.61 -15.76
C GLY A 121 3.43 1.52 -15.11
N TRP A 122 3.54 1.77 -13.81
CA TRP A 122 2.67 2.70 -13.10
C TRP A 122 2.76 4.13 -13.64
N LYS A 123 3.98 4.64 -13.90
CA LYS A 123 4.17 5.99 -14.50
C LYS A 123 3.54 6.09 -15.88
N VAL A 124 3.63 5.05 -16.70
CA VAL A 124 2.99 5.00 -18.02
C VAL A 124 1.47 5.01 -17.88
N MET A 125 0.91 4.19 -16.99
CA MET A 125 -0.54 4.17 -16.73
C MET A 125 -1.06 5.52 -16.23
N PHE A 126 -0.34 6.15 -15.28
CA PHE A 126 -0.68 7.48 -14.77
C PHE A 126 -0.72 8.52 -15.91
N LYS A 127 0.30 8.54 -16.78
CA LYS A 127 0.35 9.45 -17.93
C LYS A 127 -0.77 9.17 -18.92
N MET A 128 -1.00 7.92 -19.30
CA MET A 128 -2.07 7.55 -20.24
C MET A 128 -3.44 7.98 -19.73
N PHE A 129 -3.74 7.70 -18.45
CA PHE A 129 -5.02 8.08 -17.84
C PHE A 129 -5.16 9.61 -17.74
N GLY A 130 -4.10 10.30 -17.31
CA GLY A 130 -4.08 11.77 -17.27
C GLY A 130 -4.28 12.41 -18.64
N ILE A 131 -3.67 11.89 -19.71
CA ILE A 131 -3.86 12.37 -21.08
C ILE A 131 -5.32 12.15 -21.52
N SER A 132 -5.89 10.97 -21.28
CA SER A 132 -7.28 10.67 -21.64
C SER A 132 -8.28 11.60 -20.95
N LEU A 133 -8.12 11.82 -19.65
CA LEU A 133 -8.97 12.74 -18.88
C LEU A 133 -8.76 14.19 -19.32
N GLY A 134 -7.52 14.60 -19.57
CA GLY A 134 -7.20 15.95 -20.04
C GLY A 134 -7.78 16.26 -21.42
N LEU A 135 -7.70 15.31 -22.37
CA LEU A 135 -8.32 15.44 -23.69
C LEU A 135 -9.84 15.54 -23.58
N SER A 136 -10.45 14.72 -22.72
CA SER A 136 -11.90 14.76 -22.47
C SER A 136 -12.33 16.12 -21.91
N PHE A 137 -11.59 16.64 -20.93
CA PHE A 137 -11.83 17.98 -20.35
C PHE A 137 -11.73 19.10 -21.39
N ILE A 138 -10.67 19.08 -22.23
CA ILE A 138 -10.50 20.07 -23.31
C ILE A 138 -11.65 19.97 -24.30
N PHE A 139 -12.05 18.76 -24.68
CA PHE A 139 -13.16 18.54 -25.60
C PHE A 139 -14.47 19.09 -25.04
N THR A 140 -14.80 18.82 -23.78
CA THR A 140 -15.98 19.37 -23.10
C THR A 140 -15.97 20.90 -23.07
N GLY A 141 -14.82 21.51 -22.77
CA GLY A 141 -14.69 22.98 -22.78
C GLY A 141 -14.89 23.60 -24.17
N LEU A 142 -14.38 22.95 -25.21
CA LEU A 142 -14.51 23.43 -26.60
C LEU A 142 -15.84 23.06 -27.26
N LEU A 143 -16.63 22.16 -26.66
CA LEU A 143 -17.87 21.64 -27.24
C LEU A 143 -18.82 22.76 -27.71
N PRO A 144 -19.10 23.82 -26.93
CA PRO A 144 -19.98 24.91 -27.37
C PRO A 144 -19.53 25.62 -28.65
N ILE A 145 -18.23 25.62 -28.97
CA ILE A 145 -17.67 26.24 -30.18
C ILE A 145 -18.01 25.38 -31.40
N PHE A 146 -17.82 24.06 -31.29
CA PHE A 146 -18.11 23.11 -32.37
C PHE A 146 -19.60 22.98 -32.64
N SER A 147 -20.41 22.90 -31.59
CA SER A 147 -21.88 22.84 -31.68
C SER A 147 -22.53 24.21 -31.93
N LYS A 148 -21.75 25.30 -31.90
CA LYS A 148 -22.21 26.71 -32.02
C LYS A 148 -23.22 27.15 -30.96
N THR A 149 -23.40 26.39 -29.88
CA THR A 149 -24.37 26.67 -28.82
C THR A 149 -24.04 27.92 -28.00
N TYR A 150 -22.80 28.45 -28.14
CA TYR A 150 -22.43 29.76 -27.57
C TYR A 150 -23.29 30.92 -28.12
N LYS A 151 -23.85 30.78 -29.34
CA LYS A 151 -24.72 31.80 -29.93
C LYS A 151 -26.04 31.93 -29.18
N ASP A 152 -26.57 30.79 -28.74
CA ASP A 152 -27.80 30.69 -27.95
C ASP A 152 -27.55 30.82 -26.45
N ARG A 153 -26.27 31.03 -26.05
CA ARG A 153 -25.82 31.11 -24.66
C ARG A 153 -26.30 29.93 -23.80
N LYS A 154 -26.32 28.74 -24.42
CA LYS A 154 -26.60 27.49 -23.73
C LYS A 154 -25.33 27.00 -23.04
N LEU A 155 -25.45 26.65 -21.77
CA LEU A 155 -24.32 26.15 -20.98
C LEU A 155 -23.94 24.71 -21.42
N PRO A 156 -22.66 24.30 -21.26
CA PRO A 156 -22.20 22.95 -21.61
C PRO A 156 -22.92 21.82 -20.88
N MET A 157 -23.32 22.07 -19.62
CA MET A 157 -24.04 21.12 -18.78
C MET A 157 -25.33 21.77 -18.30
N GLU A 158 -26.42 21.00 -18.37
CA GLU A 158 -27.74 21.44 -17.92
C GLU A 158 -27.76 21.54 -16.38
N ALA A 159 -27.93 22.76 -15.89
CA ALA A 159 -27.83 23.07 -14.47
C ALA A 159 -28.80 24.19 -14.11
N TRP A 160 -29.59 24.00 -13.06
CA TRP A 160 -30.57 24.98 -12.61
C TRP A 160 -29.90 26.05 -11.75
N TYR A 161 -30.14 27.31 -12.09
CA TYR A 161 -29.69 28.47 -11.32
C TYR A 161 -30.88 29.33 -10.89
N PRO A 162 -30.84 29.96 -9.71
CA PRO A 162 -31.91 30.83 -9.22
C PRO A 162 -31.98 32.20 -9.93
N PHE A 163 -31.26 32.36 -11.04
CA PHE A 163 -31.17 33.57 -11.85
C PHE A 163 -31.04 33.18 -13.32
N ASP A 164 -31.31 34.14 -14.21
CA ASP A 164 -31.24 33.94 -15.65
C ASP A 164 -29.78 33.83 -16.13
N SER A 165 -29.32 32.59 -16.32
CA SER A 165 -27.96 32.25 -16.73
C SER A 165 -27.65 32.63 -18.19
N THR A 166 -28.65 33.01 -19.00
CA THR A 166 -28.42 33.43 -20.41
C THR A 166 -27.97 34.88 -20.51
N LYS A 167 -28.12 35.68 -19.45
CA LYS A 167 -27.75 37.10 -19.44
C LYS A 167 -26.27 37.30 -19.13
N SER A 168 -25.67 38.32 -19.75
CA SER A 168 -24.31 38.75 -19.42
C SER A 168 -24.35 39.60 -18.15
N PRO A 169 -23.42 39.43 -17.18
CA PRO A 169 -22.24 38.55 -17.18
C PRO A 169 -22.46 37.15 -16.59
N PHE A 170 -23.68 36.79 -16.20
CA PHE A 170 -23.99 35.53 -15.50
C PHE A 170 -23.65 34.30 -16.33
N TYR A 171 -23.89 34.33 -17.66
CA TYR A 171 -23.50 33.24 -18.56
C TYR A 171 -22.00 32.91 -18.44
N GLN A 172 -21.14 33.92 -18.53
CA GLN A 172 -19.69 33.75 -18.47
C GLN A 172 -19.25 33.24 -17.09
N LEU A 173 -19.87 33.74 -16.02
CA LEU A 173 -19.60 33.28 -14.65
C LEU A 173 -20.00 31.81 -14.44
N CYS A 174 -21.20 31.42 -14.88
CA CYS A 174 -21.67 30.03 -14.80
C CYS A 174 -20.80 29.10 -15.64
N TYR A 175 -20.39 29.52 -16.83
CA TYR A 175 -19.49 28.73 -17.67
C TYR A 175 -18.14 28.50 -16.98
N VAL A 176 -17.52 29.56 -16.43
CA VAL A 176 -16.26 29.44 -15.69
C VAL A 176 -16.42 28.55 -14.45
N TYR A 177 -17.53 28.68 -13.73
CA TYR A 177 -17.85 27.84 -12.58
C TYR A 177 -17.96 26.35 -12.97
N GLN A 178 -18.71 26.04 -14.02
CA GLN A 178 -18.88 24.69 -14.55
C GLN A 178 -17.54 24.08 -14.98
N MET A 179 -16.71 24.84 -15.70
CA MET A 179 -15.39 24.35 -16.11
C MET A 179 -14.45 24.16 -14.92
N ALA A 180 -14.51 25.01 -13.89
CA ALA A 180 -13.76 24.83 -12.65
C ALA A 180 -14.23 23.57 -11.89
N ALA A 181 -15.53 23.30 -11.85
CA ALA A 181 -16.09 22.11 -11.22
C ALA A 181 -15.61 20.82 -11.88
N VAL A 182 -15.69 20.76 -13.22
CA VAL A 182 -15.18 19.61 -13.97
C VAL A 182 -13.67 19.46 -13.79
N ALA A 183 -12.89 20.56 -13.79
CA ALA A 183 -11.45 20.50 -13.58
C ALA A 183 -11.09 19.92 -12.20
N VAL A 184 -11.78 20.35 -11.15
CA VAL A 184 -11.63 19.79 -9.80
C VAL A 184 -12.00 18.31 -9.78
N ALA A 185 -13.14 17.93 -10.37
CA ALA A 185 -13.59 16.55 -10.44
C ALA A 185 -12.58 15.64 -11.16
N VAL A 186 -12.07 16.06 -12.33
CA VAL A 186 -11.04 15.34 -13.10
C VAL A 186 -9.78 15.14 -12.27
N MET A 187 -9.35 16.16 -11.54
CA MET A 187 -8.16 16.04 -10.70
C MET A 187 -8.40 15.08 -9.51
N VAL A 188 -9.58 15.07 -8.90
CA VAL A 188 -9.94 14.09 -7.85
C VAL A 188 -9.90 12.68 -8.43
N ILE A 189 -10.57 12.45 -9.57
CA ILE A 189 -10.63 11.15 -10.24
C ILE A 189 -9.21 10.66 -10.57
N LEU A 190 -8.40 11.49 -11.24
CA LEU A 190 -7.03 11.14 -11.64
C LEU A 190 -6.20 10.69 -10.43
N ASN A 191 -6.21 11.46 -9.34
CA ASN A 191 -5.34 11.19 -8.21
C ASN A 191 -5.84 10.03 -7.35
N VAL A 192 -7.12 10.00 -6.99
CA VAL A 192 -7.65 8.94 -6.11
C VAL A 192 -7.58 7.58 -6.80
N ASP A 193 -7.97 7.48 -8.07
CA ASP A 193 -7.98 6.20 -8.78
C ASP A 193 -6.56 5.69 -9.06
N THR A 194 -5.63 6.56 -9.42
CA THR A 194 -4.23 6.14 -9.67
C THR A 194 -3.47 5.83 -8.40
N LEU A 195 -3.80 6.45 -7.25
CA LEU A 195 -3.27 6.06 -5.94
C LEU A 195 -3.78 4.68 -5.53
N VAL A 196 -5.06 4.38 -5.72
CA VAL A 196 -5.62 3.03 -5.47
C VAL A 196 -4.94 2.00 -6.38
N ALA A 197 -4.77 2.32 -7.67
CA ALA A 197 -4.02 1.45 -8.58
C ALA A 197 -2.56 1.25 -8.14
N ALA A 198 -1.89 2.30 -7.66
CA ALA A 198 -0.54 2.22 -7.11
C ALA A 198 -0.47 1.25 -5.93
N MET A 199 -1.45 1.30 -5.02
CA MET A 199 -1.52 0.39 -3.87
C MET A 199 -1.69 -1.07 -4.32
N ASN A 200 -2.56 -1.32 -5.31
CA ASN A 200 -2.76 -2.67 -5.83
C ASN A 200 -1.47 -3.23 -6.47
N ILE A 201 -0.72 -2.39 -7.19
CA ILE A 201 0.60 -2.78 -7.73
C ILE A 201 1.59 -3.05 -6.60
N CYS A 202 1.62 -2.22 -5.56
CA CYS A 202 2.47 -2.43 -4.40
C CYS A 202 2.16 -3.77 -3.72
N ILE A 203 0.88 -4.09 -3.50
CA ILE A 203 0.47 -5.37 -2.91
C ILE A 203 0.93 -6.55 -3.79
N GLY A 204 0.67 -6.49 -5.10
CA GLY A 204 1.12 -7.52 -6.03
C GLY A 204 2.63 -7.72 -6.02
N LEU A 205 3.37 -6.62 -6.01
CA LEU A 205 4.83 -6.63 -5.93
C LEU A 205 5.31 -7.25 -4.60
N GLN A 206 4.69 -6.95 -3.47
CA GLN A 206 5.05 -7.57 -2.18
C GLN A 206 4.81 -9.09 -2.19
N CYS A 207 3.74 -9.55 -2.84
CA CYS A 207 3.49 -10.98 -3.05
C CYS A 207 4.58 -11.62 -3.93
N ASP A 208 5.02 -10.95 -4.99
CA ASP A 208 6.10 -11.44 -5.86
C ASP A 208 7.44 -11.50 -5.14
N LEU A 209 7.78 -10.47 -4.35
CA LEU A 209 8.99 -10.42 -3.52
C LEU A 209 8.97 -11.55 -2.48
N LEU A 210 7.83 -11.78 -1.84
CA LEU A 210 7.65 -12.89 -0.90
C LEU A 210 7.84 -14.23 -1.62
N CYS A 211 7.23 -14.44 -2.78
CA CYS A 211 7.40 -15.65 -3.58
C CYS A 211 8.86 -15.89 -3.97
N ASP A 212 9.57 -14.86 -4.42
CA ASP A 212 10.99 -14.96 -4.77
C ASP A 212 11.85 -15.26 -3.54
N ASN A 213 11.57 -14.62 -2.39
CA ASN A 213 12.23 -14.94 -1.13
C ASN A 213 11.98 -16.40 -0.73
N LEU A 214 10.75 -16.89 -0.82
CA LEU A 214 10.39 -18.27 -0.48
C LEU A 214 11.05 -19.28 -1.43
N ARG A 215 11.10 -19.01 -2.73
CA ARG A 215 11.80 -19.85 -3.71
C ARG A 215 13.31 -19.88 -3.46
N ASN A 216 13.88 -18.74 -3.08
CA ASN A 216 15.31 -18.59 -2.82
C ASN A 216 15.71 -18.87 -1.37
N LEU A 217 14.78 -19.22 -0.47
CA LEU A 217 15.08 -19.76 0.87
C LEU A 217 16.01 -20.98 0.78
N HIS A 218 16.04 -21.67 -0.36
CA HIS A 218 16.89 -22.81 -0.63
C HIS A 218 18.38 -22.45 -0.85
N THR A 219 18.72 -21.18 -1.12
CA THR A 219 20.10 -20.75 -1.37
C THR A 219 20.95 -20.79 -0.09
N ASN A 220 22.19 -21.28 -0.21
CA ASN A 220 23.06 -21.76 0.88
C ASN A 220 23.27 -20.83 2.07
N THR A 221 23.04 -19.52 1.94
CA THR A 221 23.35 -18.51 2.96
C THR A 221 22.47 -18.62 4.21
N SER A 222 21.16 -18.83 4.05
CA SER A 222 20.22 -18.99 5.18
C SER A 222 20.39 -20.35 5.86
N LYS A 223 20.56 -21.42 5.06
CA LYS A 223 20.90 -22.76 5.56
C LYS A 223 22.22 -22.73 6.34
N MET A 224 23.24 -22.03 5.84
CA MET A 224 24.53 -21.90 6.52
C MET A 224 24.40 -21.15 7.84
N GLN A 225 23.63 -20.06 7.89
CA GLN A 225 23.40 -19.33 9.14
C GLN A 225 22.70 -20.22 10.19
N VAL A 226 21.60 -20.89 9.82
CA VAL A 226 20.89 -21.79 10.75
C VAL A 226 21.77 -22.99 11.12
N PHE A 227 22.53 -23.53 10.15
CA PHE A 227 23.50 -24.60 10.39
C PHE A 227 24.56 -24.19 11.40
N ILE A 228 25.15 -22.99 11.27
CA ILE A 228 26.15 -22.46 12.21
C ILE A 228 25.57 -22.41 13.63
N TYR A 229 24.37 -21.86 13.81
CA TYR A 229 23.74 -21.79 15.13
C TYR A 229 23.40 -23.17 15.71
N CYS A 230 22.85 -24.06 14.89
CA CYS A 230 22.55 -25.44 15.30
C CYS A 230 23.81 -26.26 15.59
N TRP A 231 24.91 -26.02 14.88
CA TRP A 231 26.20 -26.65 15.12
C TRP A 231 26.79 -26.24 16.47
N PHE A 232 26.87 -24.92 16.73
CA PHE A 232 27.37 -24.42 18.02
C PHE A 232 26.46 -24.82 19.19
N GLY A 233 25.13 -24.77 19.02
CA GLY A 233 24.20 -25.25 20.04
C GLY A 233 24.37 -26.75 20.33
N ASN A 234 24.61 -27.56 19.30
CA ASN A 234 24.89 -28.99 19.45
C ASN A 234 26.21 -29.25 20.17
N GLU A 235 27.27 -28.49 19.88
CA GLU A 235 28.55 -28.60 20.58
C GLU A 235 28.43 -28.30 22.08
N VAL A 236 27.63 -27.30 22.46
CA VAL A 236 27.33 -27.00 23.87
C VAL A 236 26.62 -28.16 24.55
N ILE A 237 25.66 -28.79 23.87
CA ILE A 237 24.95 -29.98 24.37
C ILE A 237 25.95 -31.13 24.57
N VAL A 238 26.77 -31.45 23.58
CA VAL A 238 27.73 -32.56 23.62
C VAL A 238 28.83 -32.34 24.67
N LYS A 239 29.34 -31.13 24.81
CA LYS A 239 30.38 -30.84 25.82
C LYS A 239 29.81 -30.82 27.23
N SER A 240 28.62 -30.25 27.42
CA SER A 240 28.00 -30.19 28.74
C SER A 240 27.56 -31.57 29.25
N SER A 241 27.18 -32.50 28.36
CA SER A 241 26.83 -33.88 28.78
C SER A 241 28.02 -34.69 29.30
N LYS A 242 29.27 -34.28 28.98
CA LYS A 242 30.49 -34.94 29.44
C LYS A 242 30.96 -34.46 30.82
N ILE A 243 30.48 -33.30 31.29
CA ILE A 243 30.86 -32.72 32.59
C ILE A 243 30.67 -33.69 33.77
N PRO A 244 29.52 -34.38 33.94
CA PRO A 244 29.35 -35.30 35.06
C PRO A 244 30.29 -36.51 35.00
N TYR A 245 30.62 -37.00 33.80
CA TYR A 245 31.58 -38.10 33.63
C TYR A 245 33.00 -37.66 33.98
N ALA A 246 33.43 -36.49 33.51
CA ALA A 246 34.75 -35.95 33.88
C ALA A 246 34.89 -35.70 35.39
N LEU A 247 33.79 -35.30 36.05
CA LEU A 247 33.77 -35.15 37.50
C LEU A 247 33.86 -36.50 38.21
N PHE A 248 33.19 -37.53 37.69
CA PHE A 248 33.25 -38.88 38.22
C PHE A 248 34.65 -39.51 38.08
N GLU A 249 35.34 -39.24 36.96
CA GLU A 249 36.70 -39.71 36.68
C GLU A 249 37.79 -38.94 37.44
N SER A 250 37.45 -37.84 38.12
CA SER A 250 38.42 -37.09 38.93
C SER A 250 38.83 -37.86 40.19
N ASP A 251 39.95 -37.47 40.83
CA ASP A 251 40.44 -38.07 42.08
C ASP A 251 39.61 -37.69 43.33
N TRP A 252 38.28 -37.58 43.17
CA TRP A 252 37.32 -37.11 44.18
C TRP A 252 37.29 -37.95 45.46
N THR A 253 37.81 -39.18 45.41
CA THR A 253 37.85 -40.09 46.56
C THR A 253 38.76 -39.58 47.68
N GLN A 254 39.79 -38.80 47.34
CA GLN A 254 40.75 -38.23 48.31
C GLN A 254 40.34 -36.85 48.85
N ASP A 255 39.27 -36.25 48.32
CA ASP A 255 38.83 -34.92 48.70
C ASP A 255 38.07 -34.86 50.04
N SER A 256 37.92 -33.64 50.57
CA SER A 256 37.18 -33.36 51.81
C SER A 256 35.70 -33.74 51.69
N LEU A 257 35.06 -34.02 52.84
CA LEU A 257 33.63 -34.37 52.89
C LEU A 257 32.74 -33.25 52.33
N GLU A 258 33.14 -32.00 52.49
CA GLU A 258 32.45 -30.83 51.94
C GLU A 258 32.53 -30.81 50.39
N MET A 259 33.72 -31.06 49.84
CA MET A 259 33.92 -31.14 48.39
C MET A 259 33.11 -32.28 47.77
N LYS A 260 33.10 -33.46 48.40
CA LYS A 260 32.29 -34.62 47.98
C LYS A 260 30.79 -34.30 47.93
N LYS A 261 30.26 -33.61 48.95
CA LYS A 261 28.84 -33.17 48.96
C LYS A 261 28.55 -32.17 47.84
N ASN A 262 29.44 -31.21 47.62
CA ASN A 262 29.30 -30.22 46.55
C ASN A 262 29.35 -30.87 45.16
N MET A 263 30.21 -31.88 44.97
CA MET A 263 30.29 -32.65 43.72
C MET A 263 29.01 -33.43 43.44
N ILE A 264 28.40 -34.07 44.44
CA ILE A 264 27.11 -34.77 44.27
C ILE A 264 26.03 -33.79 43.80
N VAL A 265 25.91 -32.62 44.45
CA VAL A 265 24.96 -31.58 44.05
C VAL A 265 25.25 -31.09 42.63
N PHE A 266 26.52 -30.92 42.27
CA PHE A 266 26.94 -30.49 40.94
C PHE A 266 26.63 -31.54 39.87
N ILE A 267 26.86 -32.83 40.12
CA ILE A 267 26.48 -33.93 39.21
C ILE A 267 24.97 -33.93 39.01
N LEU A 268 24.19 -33.89 40.09
CA LEU A 268 22.72 -33.89 40.02
C LEU A 268 22.19 -32.71 39.19
N ARG A 269 22.84 -31.54 39.26
CA ARG A 269 22.48 -30.36 38.46
C ARG A 269 22.91 -30.46 37.00
N THR A 270 24.07 -31.06 36.73
CA THR A 270 24.64 -31.17 35.37
C THR A 270 24.13 -32.36 34.57
N GLN A 271 23.36 -33.28 35.19
CA GLN A 271 22.61 -34.31 34.45
C GLN A 271 21.61 -33.72 33.46
N LYS A 272 21.12 -32.49 33.70
CA LYS A 272 20.36 -31.74 32.69
C LYS A 272 21.34 -31.01 31.77
N THR A 273 21.49 -31.53 30.56
CA THR A 273 22.39 -31.00 29.54
C THR A 273 22.05 -29.54 29.21
N LEU A 274 23.07 -28.71 29.00
CA LEU A 274 22.88 -27.31 28.63
C LEU A 274 22.34 -27.24 27.20
N LYS A 275 21.15 -26.67 27.05
CA LYS A 275 20.46 -26.50 25.77
C LYS A 275 20.20 -25.02 25.53
N ILE A 276 20.52 -24.56 24.32
CA ILE A 276 20.19 -23.21 23.88
C ILE A 276 18.87 -23.29 23.11
N THR A 277 17.85 -22.55 23.55
CA THR A 277 16.52 -22.57 22.94
C THR A 277 16.18 -21.26 22.26
N VAL A 278 15.54 -21.32 21.09
CA VAL A 278 14.93 -20.13 20.45
C VAL A 278 13.52 -19.96 20.99
N CYS A 279 13.27 -18.82 21.66
CA CYS A 279 11.96 -18.45 22.23
C CYS A 279 11.30 -19.54 23.10
N HIS A 280 12.09 -20.43 23.71
CA HIS A 280 11.63 -21.61 24.46
C HIS A 280 10.81 -22.65 23.67
N VAL A 281 10.80 -22.59 22.33
CA VAL A 281 10.02 -23.51 21.49
C VAL A 281 10.90 -24.60 20.89
N PHE A 282 12.12 -24.26 20.45
CA PHE A 282 13.02 -25.18 19.75
C PHE A 282 14.43 -25.14 20.30
N ASP A 283 15.03 -26.33 20.51
CA ASP A 283 16.45 -26.47 20.84
C ASP A 283 17.31 -26.22 19.60
N LEU A 284 18.36 -25.40 19.72
CA LEU A 284 19.39 -25.23 18.69
C LEU A 284 20.28 -26.48 18.67
N SER A 285 19.92 -27.44 17.82
CA SER A 285 20.63 -28.72 17.68
C SER A 285 20.67 -29.17 16.22
N LEU A 286 21.61 -30.07 15.88
CA LEU A 286 21.69 -30.68 14.54
C LEU A 286 20.41 -31.45 14.15
N PRO A 287 19.76 -32.21 15.06
CA PRO A 287 18.45 -32.80 14.77
C PRO A 287 17.39 -31.78 14.36
N THR A 288 17.30 -30.64 15.05
CA THR A 288 16.35 -29.56 14.70
C THR A 288 16.62 -29.03 13.30
N PHE A 289 17.89 -28.82 12.94
CA PHE A 289 18.29 -28.37 11.61
C PHE A 289 17.87 -29.37 10.51
N LEU A 290 18.09 -30.67 10.74
CA LEU A 290 17.68 -31.71 9.80
C LEU A 290 16.15 -31.76 9.62
N THR A 291 15.38 -31.55 10.69
CA THR A 291 13.93 -31.44 10.62
C THR A 291 13.52 -30.25 9.75
N ILE A 292 14.11 -29.07 9.95
CA ILE A 292 13.85 -27.87 9.13
C ILE A 292 14.11 -28.16 7.64
N LEU A 293 15.23 -28.79 7.31
CA LEU A 293 15.57 -29.13 5.93
C LEU A 293 14.59 -30.14 5.31
N LYS A 294 14.24 -31.20 6.04
CA LYS A 294 13.31 -32.24 5.57
C LYS A 294 11.92 -31.67 5.33
N THR A 295 11.39 -30.91 6.29
CA THR A 295 10.09 -30.27 6.18
C THR A 295 10.06 -29.28 5.00
N GLY A 296 11.11 -28.46 4.84
CA GLY A 296 11.23 -27.55 3.69
C GLY A 296 11.26 -28.27 2.34
N TRP A 297 11.98 -29.40 2.24
CA TRP A 297 12.00 -30.23 1.03
C TRP A 297 10.64 -30.87 0.74
N SER A 298 9.94 -31.38 1.76
CA SER A 298 8.59 -31.95 1.60
C SER A 298 7.59 -30.92 1.06
N TYR A 299 7.63 -29.69 1.58
CA TYR A 299 6.79 -28.60 1.05
C TYR A 299 7.14 -28.25 -0.40
N PHE A 300 8.43 -28.17 -0.74
CA PHE A 300 8.87 -27.90 -2.11
C PHE A 300 8.43 -29.00 -3.09
N ALA A 301 8.64 -30.26 -2.72
CA ALA A 301 8.23 -31.42 -3.52
C ALA A 301 6.71 -31.46 -3.74
N PHE A 302 5.94 -31.12 -2.71
CA PHE A 302 4.49 -30.99 -2.81
C PHE A 302 4.09 -29.87 -3.79
N MET A 303 4.65 -28.66 -3.63
CA MET A 303 4.36 -27.52 -4.51
C MET A 303 4.69 -27.82 -5.97
N ASN A 304 5.86 -28.39 -6.24
CA ASN A 304 6.25 -28.76 -7.60
C ASN A 304 5.27 -29.73 -8.25
N ARG A 305 4.76 -30.70 -7.48
CA ARG A 305 3.79 -31.68 -7.96
C ARG A 305 2.43 -31.06 -8.28
N VAL A 306 2.05 -29.98 -7.59
CA VAL A 306 0.81 -29.22 -7.84
C VAL A 306 0.97 -28.27 -9.03
N THR A 307 2.17 -27.74 -9.26
CA THR A 307 2.45 -26.79 -10.37
C THR A 307 2.92 -27.44 -11.67
N SER A 308 3.26 -28.73 -11.68
CA SER A 308 3.61 -29.45 -12.91
C SER A 308 2.33 -29.71 -13.73
N PRO A 309 2.21 -29.19 -14.97
CA PRO A 309 1.06 -29.48 -15.82
C PRO A 309 1.06 -30.96 -16.19
N HIS A 310 -0.10 -31.59 -16.11
CA HIS A 310 -0.36 -32.88 -16.75
C HIS A 310 -0.38 -32.74 -18.27
#